data_AF-A0A7K2XMP1-F1
#
_entry.id   AF-A0A7K2XMP1-F1
#
_cell.length_a   1.000
_cell.length_b   1.000
_cell.length_c   1.000
_cell.angle_alpha   90.00
_cell.angle_beta   90.00
_cell.angle_gamma   90.00
#
_symmetry.space_group_name_H-M   'P 1'
#
loop_
_entity.id
_entity.type
_entity.pdbx_description
1 polymer ?
#
loop_
_entity_poly.entity_id
_entity_poly.type
_entity_poly.pdbx_seq_one_letter_code
_entity_poly.pdbx_strand_id
1 'polypeptide(L)'
;LPLGWGFLRESPPTEHTERLQPGDRILLYSDGVTEARSSGGDFYGEERLADTVIRATAAGAPAPEALRRLVQGLRQHQGHKLRDDATILLTEWHPSGRGGGTRPGAAEEHGRNPG
;
A
#
# COMPACT_ATOMS: atom_id res chain seq x y z
N LEU A 1 -31.92 -12.43 5.84
CA LEU A 1 -30.63 -11.71 5.76
C LEU A 1 -30.95 -10.23 5.58
N PRO A 2 -30.44 -9.31 6.44
CA PRO A 2 -30.78 -7.90 6.33
C PRO A 2 -29.93 -7.18 5.26
N LEU A 3 -30.61 -6.29 4.53
CA LEU A 3 -30.09 -5.17 3.71
C LEU A 3 -29.24 -5.48 2.46
N GLY A 4 -29.86 -6.10 1.46
CA GLY A 4 -30.02 -5.55 0.09
C GLY A 4 -28.85 -4.96 -0.71
N TRP A 5 -27.59 -5.08 -0.32
CA TRP A 5 -26.45 -4.44 -1.01
C TRP A 5 -25.98 -5.16 -2.28
N GLY A 6 -26.68 -6.21 -2.71
CA GLY A 6 -26.35 -6.95 -3.94
C GLY A 6 -26.71 -6.24 -5.26
N PHE A 7 -27.34 -5.05 -5.23
CA PHE A 7 -27.98 -4.46 -6.42
C PHE A 7 -27.63 -3.00 -6.75
N LEU A 8 -26.71 -2.33 -6.03
CA LEU A 8 -26.45 -0.88 -6.24
C LEU A 8 -25.36 -0.52 -7.26
N ARG A 9 -24.80 -1.47 -8.00
CA ARG A 9 -23.97 -1.13 -9.18
C ARG A 9 -24.46 -1.95 -10.36
N GLU A 10 -25.22 -1.31 -11.25
CA GLU A 10 -25.63 -1.84 -12.55
C GLU A 10 -24.44 -2.08 -13.51
N SER A 11 -23.23 -1.71 -13.11
CA SER A 11 -22.01 -1.87 -13.89
C SER A 11 -20.85 -2.36 -13.00
N PRO A 12 -19.96 -3.22 -13.54
CA PRO A 12 -18.78 -3.65 -12.81
C PRO A 12 -17.94 -2.44 -12.38
N PRO A 13 -17.21 -2.53 -11.26
CA PRO A 13 -16.27 -1.49 -10.87
C PRO A 13 -15.27 -1.21 -11.98
N THR A 14 -14.90 0.06 -12.17
CA THR A 14 -13.89 0.47 -13.13
C THR A 14 -12.54 -0.16 -12.77
N GLU A 15 -11.92 -0.82 -13.74
CA GLU A 15 -10.60 -1.41 -13.60
C GLU A 15 -9.52 -0.39 -14.02
N HIS A 16 -8.47 -0.28 -13.20
CA HIS A 16 -7.30 0.55 -13.51
C HIS A 16 -6.05 -0.34 -13.44
N THR A 17 -5.18 -0.24 -14.46
CA THR A 17 -3.92 -0.99 -14.55
C THR A 17 -2.76 -0.03 -14.70
N GLU A 18 -1.73 -0.18 -13.86
CA GLU A 18 -0.50 0.61 -13.91
C GLU A 18 0.74 -0.29 -13.79
N ARG A 19 1.85 0.14 -14.42
CA ARG A 19 3.11 -0.61 -14.41
C ARG A 19 4.06 -0.06 -13.35
N LEU A 20 4.19 -0.76 -12.23
CA LEU A 20 5.10 -0.38 -11.14
C LEU A 20 6.57 -0.66 -11.45
N GLN A 21 7.43 0.28 -11.07
CA GLN A 21 8.89 0.17 -11.02
C GLN A 21 9.37 -0.21 -9.61
N PRO A 22 10.52 -0.90 -9.46
CA PRO A 22 11.08 -1.20 -8.15
C PRO A 22 11.18 0.06 -7.26
N GLY A 23 10.64 -0.03 -6.05
CA GLY A 23 10.58 1.09 -5.11
C GLY A 23 9.32 1.96 -5.23
N ASP A 24 8.46 1.74 -6.23
CA ASP A 24 7.17 2.42 -6.32
C ASP A 24 6.31 2.09 -5.11
N ARG A 25 5.57 3.09 -4.63
CA ARG A 25 4.71 2.97 -3.44
C ARG A 25 3.26 3.22 -3.80
N ILE A 26 2.39 2.39 -3.25
CA ILE A 26 0.94 2.56 -3.35
C ILE A 26 0.41 2.87 -1.95
N LEU A 27 -0.29 3.99 -1.82
CA LEU A 27 -1.02 4.39 -0.63
C LEU A 27 -2.52 4.18 -0.84
N LEU A 28 -3.14 3.39 0.01
CA LEU A 28 -4.58 3.14 0.05
C LEU A 28 -5.11 3.66 1.39
N TYR A 29 -6.23 4.37 1.37
CA TYR A 29 -6.83 4.95 2.56
C TYR A 29 -8.35 4.90 2.52
N SER A 30 -9.00 4.89 3.69
CA SER A 30 -10.43 5.17 3.84
C SER A 30 -10.70 6.66 3.98
N ASP A 31 -11.92 7.10 3.65
CA ASP A 31 -12.42 8.46 3.85
C ASP A 31 -12.23 8.98 5.29
N GLY A 32 -12.31 8.12 6.30
CA GLY A 32 -12.02 8.47 7.69
C GLY A 32 -10.63 9.10 7.92
N VAL A 33 -9.68 8.91 7.00
CA VAL A 33 -8.37 9.60 7.01
C VAL A 33 -8.48 11.05 6.54
N THR A 34 -9.14 11.29 5.41
CA THR A 34 -9.24 12.63 4.79
C THR A 34 -10.29 13.49 5.48
N GLU A 35 -11.34 12.87 6.00
CA GLU A 35 -12.42 13.51 6.76
C GLU A 35 -12.08 13.72 8.25
N ALA A 36 -10.90 13.28 8.70
CA ALA A 36 -10.41 13.56 10.05
C ALA A 36 -10.37 15.07 10.32
N ARG A 37 -11.02 15.52 11.40
CA ARG A 37 -11.16 16.94 11.70
C ARG A 37 -10.17 17.44 12.75
N SER A 38 -9.73 18.68 12.55
CA SER A 38 -9.00 19.44 13.56
C SER A 38 -9.90 19.87 14.71
N SER A 39 -9.30 20.37 15.80
CA SER A 39 -10.05 21.04 16.87
C SER A 39 -10.84 22.25 16.37
N GLY A 40 -10.43 22.87 15.27
CA GLY A 40 -11.14 23.95 14.57
C GLY A 40 -12.23 23.47 13.61
N GLY A 41 -12.33 22.16 13.37
CA GLY A 41 -13.31 21.55 12.47
C GLY A 41 -12.81 21.30 11.04
N ASP A 42 -11.58 21.70 10.72
CA ASP A 42 -11.00 21.56 9.38
C ASP A 42 -10.64 20.11 9.06
N PHE A 43 -10.99 19.66 7.86
CA PHE A 43 -10.60 18.35 7.36
C PHE A 43 -9.08 18.22 7.20
N TYR A 44 -8.57 17.00 7.33
CA TYR A 44 -7.17 16.69 7.08
C TYR A 44 -6.84 16.85 5.59
N GLY A 45 -7.73 16.35 4.73
CA GLY A 45 -7.67 16.51 3.28
C GLY A 45 -6.67 15.59 2.57
N GLU A 46 -6.91 15.37 1.28
CA GLU A 46 -6.07 14.54 0.41
C GLU A 46 -4.70 15.17 0.15
N GLU A 47 -4.65 16.50 0.02
CA GLU A 47 -3.41 17.23 -0.27
C GLU A 47 -2.37 17.02 0.84
N ARG A 48 -2.77 17.17 2.11
CA ARG A 48 -1.88 16.97 3.26
C ARG A 48 -1.45 15.51 3.42
N LEU A 49 -2.34 14.57 3.12
CA LEU A 49 -2.05 13.14 3.09
C LEU A 49 -0.96 12.83 2.06
N ALA A 50 -1.15 13.28 0.82
CA ALA A 50 -0.19 13.12 -0.27
C ALA A 50 1.16 13.78 0.08
N ASP A 51 1.13 15.03 0.55
CA ASP A 51 2.33 15.79 0.93
C ASP A 51 3.18 15.07 1.97
N THR A 52 2.54 14.47 2.98
CA THR A 52 3.24 13.77 4.06
C THR A 52 3.99 12.55 3.53
N VAL A 53 3.33 11.78 2.66
CA VAL A 53 3.93 10.57 2.08
C VAL A 53 5.00 10.91 1.03
N ILE A 54 4.77 11.93 0.21
CA ILE A 54 5.75 12.43 -0.77
C ILE A 54 7.01 12.90 -0.04
N ARG A 55 6.88 13.74 1.00
CA ARG A 55 8.03 14.23 1.77
C ARG A 55 8.79 13.11 2.48
N ALA A 56 8.09 12.15 3.06
CA ALA A 56 8.73 11.00 3.69
C ALA A 56 9.50 10.15 2.67
N THR A 57 8.92 9.94 1.49
CA THR A 57 9.55 9.17 0.40
C THR A 57 10.75 9.92 -0.18
N ALA A 58 10.64 11.22 -0.42
CA ALA A 58 11.75 12.07 -0.88
C ALA A 58 12.90 12.13 0.13
N ALA A 59 12.61 12.00 1.43
CA ALA A 59 13.63 11.89 2.48
C ALA A 59 14.27 10.49 2.58
N GLY A 60 13.94 9.56 1.68
CA GLY A 60 14.42 8.18 1.72
C GLY A 60 13.89 7.36 2.90
N ALA A 61 12.81 7.81 3.55
CA ALA A 61 12.26 7.09 4.68
C ALA A 61 11.70 5.73 4.21
N PRO A 62 12.00 4.63 4.93
CA PRO A 62 11.32 3.35 4.70
C PRO A 62 9.80 3.49 4.86
N ALA A 63 9.04 2.64 4.17
CA ALA A 63 7.57 2.68 4.22
C ALA A 63 6.99 2.69 5.66
N PRO A 64 7.49 1.88 6.62
CA PRO A 64 6.99 1.95 8.01
C PRO A 64 7.20 3.31 8.68
N GLU A 65 8.31 4.00 8.40
CA GLU A 65 8.58 5.32 8.96
C GLU A 65 7.71 6.40 8.30
N ALA A 66 7.48 6.30 6.98
CA ALA A 66 6.54 7.17 6.28
C ALA A 66 5.12 7.04 6.87
N LEU A 67 4.68 5.80 7.10
CA LEU A 67 3.38 5.52 7.73
C LEU A 67 3.33 6.05 9.17
N ARG A 68 4.41 5.87 9.95
CA ARG A 68 4.49 6.41 11.32
C ARG A 68 4.32 7.92 11.35
N ARG A 69 5.03 8.65 10.48
CA ARG A 69 4.92 10.11 10.36
C ARG A 69 3.52 10.55 9.95
N LEU A 70 2.90 9.83 9.03
CA LEU A 70 1.53 10.09 8.62
C LEU A 70 0.54 9.92 9.78
N VAL A 71 0.62 8.80 10.50
CA VAL A 71 -0.23 8.54 11.66
C VAL A 71 -0.01 9.58 12.77
N GLN A 72 1.24 10.02 12.97
CA GLN A 72 1.53 11.10 13.92
C GLN A 72 0.91 12.43 13.48
N GLY A 73 1.02 12.80 12.21
CA GLY A 73 0.39 14.00 11.66
C GLY A 73 -1.13 13.96 11.80
N LEU A 74 -1.75 12.82 11.50
CA LEU A 74 -3.19 12.61 11.67
C LEU A 74 -3.61 12.77 13.14
N ARG A 75 -2.88 12.15 14.07
CA ARG A 75 -3.15 12.26 15.51
C ARG A 75 -2.97 13.67 16.07
N GLN A 76 -1.98 14.42 15.57
CA GLN A 76 -1.77 15.81 15.97
C GLN A 76 -2.84 16.73 15.42
N HIS A 77 -3.31 16.45 14.19
CA HIS A 77 -4.42 17.18 13.59
C HIS A 77 -5.70 16.93 14.38
N GLN A 78 -5.96 15.69 14.80
CA GLN A 78 -7.16 15.30 15.52
C GLN A 78 -7.17 15.82 16.97
N GLY A 79 -8.09 16.73 17.26
CA GLY A 79 -8.42 17.18 18.61
C GLY A 79 -9.19 16.13 19.42
N HIS A 80 -8.51 15.02 19.77
CA HIS A 80 -8.92 13.97 20.72
C HIS A 80 -10.04 12.97 20.32
N LYS A 81 -10.73 13.08 19.18
CA LYS A 81 -11.71 12.06 18.74
C LYS A 81 -11.69 11.76 17.24
N LEU A 82 -11.39 10.51 16.88
CA LEU A 82 -11.88 9.94 15.61
C LEU A 82 -13.39 9.74 15.74
N ARG A 83 -14.14 10.28 14.79
CA ARG A 83 -15.57 9.99 14.65
C ARG A 83 -15.82 8.72 13.83
N ASP A 84 -14.93 8.44 12.87
CA ASP A 84 -15.02 7.33 11.92
C ASP A 84 -13.73 6.49 11.92
N ASP A 85 -13.82 5.26 11.43
CA ASP A 85 -12.68 4.36 11.33
C ASP A 85 -11.73 4.81 10.20
N ALA A 86 -10.49 5.15 10.57
CA ALA A 86 -9.44 5.51 9.63
C ALA A 86 -8.51 4.33 9.38
N THR A 87 -8.40 3.90 8.12
CA THR A 87 -7.50 2.81 7.69
C THR A 87 -6.51 3.35 6.65
N ILE A 88 -5.24 2.98 6.81
CA ILE A 88 -4.17 3.32 5.86
C ILE A 88 -3.35 2.06 5.57
N LEU A 89 -3.09 1.80 4.29
CA LEU A 89 -2.18 0.76 3.82
C LEU A 89 -1.14 1.41 2.89
N LEU A 90 0.14 1.23 3.22
CA LEU A 90 1.25 1.64 2.39
C LEU A 90 2.04 0.39 1.99
N THR A 91 2.15 0.14 0.69
CA THR A 91 2.93 -0.97 0.13
C THR A 91 4.02 -0.43 -0.79
N GLU A 92 5.17 -1.10 -0.79
CA GLU A 92 6.31 -0.80 -1.67
C GLU A 92 6.55 -1.98 -2.59
N TRP A 93 6.67 -1.70 -3.89
CA TRP A 93 6.90 -2.71 -4.90
C TRP A 93 8.37 -3.11 -4.94
N HIS A 94 8.64 -4.34 -4.50
CA HIS A 94 9.93 -4.98 -4.70
C HIS A 94 9.72 -6.19 -5.62
N PRO A 95 10.08 -6.11 -6.91
CA PRO A 95 10.02 -7.28 -7.76
C PRO A 95 11.01 -8.30 -7.23
N SER A 96 10.50 -9.41 -6.69
CA SER A 96 11.33 -10.58 -6.42
C SER A 96 11.92 -11.01 -7.76
N GLY A 97 13.26 -10.97 -7.86
CA GLY A 97 13.94 -11.57 -9.00
C GLY A 97 13.36 -12.97 -9.21
N ARG A 98 12.92 -13.24 -10.45
CA ARG A 98 12.37 -14.53 -10.88
C ARG A 98 13.06 -15.68 -10.15
N GLY A 99 12.28 -16.63 -9.64
CA GLY A 99 12.80 -17.84 -9.01
C GLY A 99 13.97 -18.43 -9.77
N GLY A 100 15.17 -18.16 -9.27
CA GLY A 100 16.39 -18.89 -9.58
C GLY A 100 16.35 -20.20 -8.82
N GLY A 101 15.40 -21.08 -9.17
CA GLY A 101 15.48 -22.48 -8.83
C GLY A 101 16.65 -23.06 -9.60
N THR A 102 17.84 -22.99 -9.01
CA THR A 102 18.99 -23.79 -9.43
C THR A 102 18.52 -25.24 -9.44
N ARG A 103 18.25 -25.80 -10.63
CA ARG A 103 18.19 -27.25 -10.77
C ARG A 103 19.54 -27.78 -10.30
N PRO A 104 19.61 -28.66 -9.28
CA PRO A 104 20.84 -29.38 -8.98
C PRO A 104 21.25 -30.13 -10.26
N GLY A 105 22.53 -30.06 -10.59
CA GLY A 105 23.09 -30.61 -11.81
C GLY A 105 22.58 -32.02 -12.08
N ALA A 106 22.00 -32.21 -13.27
CA ALA A 106 21.97 -33.54 -13.86
C ALA A 106 23.42 -33.94 -14.02
N ALA A 107 23.86 -34.89 -13.18
CA ALA A 107 25.17 -35.47 -13.25
C ALA A 107 25.45 -35.94 -14.67
N GLU A 108 26.62 -35.54 -15.16
CA GLU A 108 27.31 -36.20 -16.25
C GLU A 108 27.49 -37.68 -15.89
N GLU A 109 26.63 -38.57 -16.39
CA GLU A 109 27.02 -39.96 -16.58
C GLU A 109 27.72 -40.08 -17.93
N HIS A 110 29.01 -39.73 -17.87
CA HIS A 110 30.01 -40.12 -18.84
C HIS A 110 30.03 -41.64 -18.97
N GLY A 111 29.84 -42.12 -20.20
CA GLY A 111 29.97 -43.53 -20.52
C GLY A 111 31.36 -44.11 -20.26
N ARG A 112 31.37 -45.37 -19.83
CA ARG A 112 32.36 -46.46 -20.02
C ARG A 112 31.93 -47.60 -19.08
N ASN A 113 31.92 -48.88 -19.40
CA ASN A 113 32.37 -49.71 -20.52
C ASN A 113 31.88 -51.17 -20.20
N PRO A 114 32.44 -52.24 -20.78
CA PRO A 114 31.80 -53.19 -21.68
C PRO A 114 31.34 -54.51 -21.02
N GLY A 115 30.56 -55.30 -21.77
CA GLY A 115 30.32 -56.73 -21.54
C GLY A 115 30.12 -57.41 -22.88
#